data_AF-A0A4D6NK79-F1
#
_entry.id   AF-A0A4D6NK79-F1
#
_cell.length_a   1.000
_cell.length_b   1.000
_cell.length_c   1.000
_cell.angle_alpha   90.00
_cell.angle_beta   90.00
_cell.angle_gamma   90.00
#
_symmetry.space_group_name_H-M   'P 1'
#
loop_
_entity.id
_entity.type
_entity.pdbx_description
1 polymer ?
#
loop_
_entity_poly.entity_id
_entity_poly.type
_entity_poly.pdbx_seq_one_letter_code
_entity_poly.pdbx_strand_id
1 'polypeptide(L)'
;MKPTWVFVVSVAAMLVVVANGQSSVKPLVKTVKGKKVCDKGWECKGWSAYCCNDTISDYFQTYQFENLFAKRNSPVAHAVGFWDYRSFITAAALYQPNGFGTTGGTTSGQKEVAAFLGHVGSKTSCE
;
A
#
# COMPACT_ATOMS: atom_id res chain seq x y z
N MET A 1 36.75 15.62 24.45
CA MET A 1 36.48 15.21 23.06
C MET A 1 36.76 16.41 22.15
N LYS A 2 37.56 16.26 21.09
CA LYS A 2 37.88 17.38 20.19
C LYS A 2 36.61 17.81 19.44
N PRO A 3 36.33 19.13 19.29
CA PRO A 3 35.09 19.63 18.68
C PRO A 3 34.90 19.18 17.23
N THR A 4 35.99 18.81 16.56
CA THR A 4 35.98 18.18 15.23
C THR A 4 35.26 16.83 15.21
N TRP A 5 35.36 16.04 16.28
CA TRP A 5 34.75 14.71 16.32
C TRP A 5 33.25 14.77 16.61
N VAL A 6 32.82 15.77 17.41
CA VAL A 6 31.40 16.04 17.66
C VAL A 6 30.70 16.45 16.36
N PHE A 7 31.31 17.33 15.56
CA PHE A 7 30.78 17.74 14.27
C PHE A 7 30.65 16.58 13.27
N VAL A 8 31.65 15.70 13.20
CA VAL A 8 31.63 14.53 12.29
C VAL A 8 30.52 13.56 12.69
N VAL A 9 30.30 13.33 13.99
CA VAL A 9 29.23 12.45 14.47
C VAL A 9 27.84 13.07 14.23
N SER A 10 27.69 14.39 14.38
CA SER A 10 26.42 15.07 14.11
C SER A 10 26.01 15.06 12.62
N VAL A 11 26.98 15.20 11.70
CA VAL A 11 26.69 15.14 10.26
C VAL A 11 26.38 13.72 9.79
N ALA A 12 27.06 12.70 10.34
CA ALA A 12 26.75 11.31 10.03
C ALA A 12 25.35 10.88 10.51
N ALA A 13 24.86 11.43 11.62
CA ALA A 13 23.53 11.12 12.13
C ALA A 13 22.38 11.74 11.30
N MET A 14 22.62 12.84 10.59
CA MET A 14 21.59 13.48 9.73
C MET A 14 21.45 12.82 8.35
N LEU A 15 22.41 11.99 7.92
CA LEU A 15 22.36 11.27 6.64
C LEU A 15 21.49 10.01 6.66
N VAL A 16 20.86 9.66 7.80
CA VAL A 16 19.97 8.48 7.93
C VAL A 16 18.50 8.86 7.76
N VAL A 17 18.19 10.10 7.37
CA VAL A 17 16.81 10.56 7.20
C VAL A 17 16.27 10.18 5.82
N VAL A 18 15.50 9.09 5.82
CA VAL A 18 14.34 8.79 4.95
C VAL A 18 14.61 8.75 3.44
N ALA A 19 15.12 7.61 2.98
CA ALA A 19 14.82 7.14 1.64
C ALA A 19 13.45 6.43 1.64
N ASN A 20 12.34 7.19 1.61
CA ASN A 20 11.06 6.65 1.11
C ASN A 20 11.10 6.65 -0.42
N GLY A 21 12.06 5.91 -0.98
CA GLY A 21 12.06 5.54 -2.39
C GLY A 21 11.16 4.34 -2.52
N GLN A 22 9.96 4.54 -3.08
CA GLN A 22 9.05 3.49 -3.49
C GLN A 22 9.78 2.64 -4.55
N SER A 23 10.57 1.68 -4.08
CA SER A 23 11.20 0.68 -4.93
C SER A 23 10.07 -0.18 -5.44
N SER A 24 9.65 0.05 -6.68
CA SER A 24 8.86 -0.91 -7.41
C SER A 24 9.65 -2.22 -7.41
N VAL A 25 9.25 -3.15 -6.55
CA VAL A 25 9.88 -4.46 -6.44
C VAL A 25 9.70 -5.09 -7.80
N LYS A 26 10.81 -5.31 -8.53
CA LYS A 26 10.75 -5.94 -9.85
C LYS A 26 10.07 -7.31 -9.67
N PRO A 27 8.90 -7.55 -10.29
CA PRO A 27 8.17 -8.79 -10.10
C PRO A 27 9.02 -9.98 -10.58
N LEU A 28 9.08 -11.03 -9.77
CA LEU A 28 9.59 -12.32 -10.22
C LEU A 28 8.53 -12.94 -11.13
N VAL A 29 8.94 -13.42 -12.30
CA VAL A 29 8.02 -13.97 -13.30
C VAL A 29 8.37 -15.43 -13.56
N LYS A 30 7.36 -16.28 -13.58
CA LYS A 30 7.48 -17.70 -13.94
C LYS A 30 6.31 -18.12 -14.81
N THR A 31 6.52 -19.12 -15.66
CA THR A 31 5.44 -19.77 -16.40
C THR A 31 5.17 -21.13 -15.79
N VAL A 32 3.92 -21.39 -15.36
CA VAL A 32 3.48 -22.67 -14.80
C VAL A 32 2.33 -23.18 -15.66
N LYS A 33 2.50 -24.35 -16.28
CA LYS A 33 1.49 -24.97 -17.17
C LYS A 33 0.96 -24.00 -18.25
N GLY A 34 1.85 -23.23 -18.88
CA GLY A 34 1.50 -22.26 -19.92
C GLY A 34 0.88 -20.95 -19.42
N LYS A 35 0.63 -20.79 -18.10
CA LYS A 35 0.14 -19.55 -17.51
C LYS A 35 1.27 -18.76 -16.88
N LYS A 36 1.34 -17.46 -17.18
CA LYS A 36 2.26 -16.52 -16.54
C LYS A 36 1.79 -16.28 -15.10
N VAL A 37 2.69 -16.51 -14.15
CA VAL A 37 2.49 -16.24 -12.73
C VAL A 37 3.62 -15.35 -12.24
N CYS A 38 3.31 -14.45 -11.32
CA CYS A 38 4.26 -13.50 -10.80
C CYS A 38 4.24 -13.50 -9.27
N ASP A 39 5.35 -13.06 -8.67
CA ASP A 39 5.48 -12.82 -7.24
C ASP A 39 6.07 -11.40 -7.08
N LYS A 40 5.37 -10.52 -6.35
CA LYS A 40 5.78 -9.13 -6.07
C LYS A 40 6.26 -8.94 -4.63
N GLY A 41 6.79 -9.99 -4.01
CA GLY A 41 7.36 -9.94 -2.67
C GLY A 41 6.27 -9.86 -1.60
N TRP A 42 6.39 -8.91 -0.68
CA TRP A 42 5.52 -8.87 0.50
C TRP A 42 4.07 -8.49 0.18
N GLU A 43 3.84 -7.68 -0.86
CA GLU A 43 2.52 -7.11 -1.14
C GLU A 43 1.65 -8.02 -2.02
N CYS A 44 2.26 -8.82 -2.88
CA CYS A 44 1.55 -9.86 -3.63
C CYS A 44 2.41 -11.12 -3.62
N LYS A 45 2.35 -11.81 -2.47
CA LYS A 45 3.20 -12.96 -2.15
C LYS A 45 2.66 -14.24 -2.77
N GLY A 46 3.55 -15.03 -3.35
CA GLY A 46 3.22 -16.32 -3.92
C GLY A 46 2.93 -16.24 -5.42
N TRP A 47 3.15 -17.37 -6.10
CA TRP A 47 3.03 -17.48 -7.55
C TRP A 47 1.57 -17.39 -8.01
N SER A 48 1.12 -16.18 -8.31
CA SER A 48 -0.25 -15.92 -8.76
C SER A 48 -0.28 -15.21 -10.12
N ALA A 49 -1.29 -15.53 -10.92
CA ALA A 49 -1.57 -14.83 -12.17
C ALA A 49 -2.04 -13.38 -11.91
N TYR A 50 -2.65 -13.13 -10.76
CA TYR A 50 -3.15 -11.80 -10.37
C TYR A 50 -2.00 -10.84 -10.01
N CYS A 51 -0.92 -11.35 -9.42
CA CYS A 51 0.27 -10.55 -9.06
C CYS A 51 1.09 -10.06 -10.27
N CYS A 52 0.73 -10.47 -11.49
CA CYS A 52 1.37 -9.95 -12.70
C CYS A 52 0.88 -8.55 -13.10
N ASN A 53 -0.26 -8.11 -12.56
CA ASN A 53 -0.80 -6.76 -12.75
C ASN A 53 -0.30 -5.82 -11.64
N ASP A 54 -0.65 -4.53 -11.74
CA ASP A 54 -0.44 -3.54 -10.69
C ASP A 54 -1.15 -3.96 -9.39
N THR A 55 -0.47 -3.73 -8.27
CA THR A 55 -1.00 -3.91 -6.91
C THR A 55 -1.77 -2.67 -6.49
N ILE A 56 -2.50 -2.72 -5.37
CA ILE A 56 -3.27 -1.58 -4.90
C ILE A 56 -2.33 -0.41 -4.56
N SER A 57 -1.14 -0.66 -3.98
CA SER A 57 -0.21 0.44 -3.66
C SER A 57 0.40 1.11 -4.90
N ASP A 58 0.41 0.43 -6.05
CA ASP A 58 0.91 0.98 -7.32
C ASP A 58 0.00 2.12 -7.83
N TYR A 59 -1.33 2.05 -7.61
CA TYR A 59 -2.30 3.02 -8.15
C TYR A 59 -3.16 3.75 -7.11
N PHE A 60 -3.14 3.33 -5.84
CA PHE A 60 -3.87 3.94 -4.75
C PHE A 60 -2.90 4.28 -3.62
N GLN A 61 -2.40 5.51 -3.65
CA GLN A 61 -1.38 6.03 -2.75
C GLN A 61 -1.98 6.60 -1.46
N THR A 62 -1.14 6.77 -0.45
CA THR A 62 -1.54 7.29 0.88
C THR A 62 -2.31 8.60 0.77
N TYR A 63 -1.89 9.55 -0.06
CA TYR A 63 -2.60 10.84 -0.18
C TYR A 63 -4.03 10.68 -0.71
N GLN A 64 -4.28 9.70 -1.59
CA GLN A 64 -5.63 9.43 -2.12
C GLN A 64 -6.52 8.84 -1.02
N PHE A 65 -5.96 7.95 -0.18
CA PHE A 65 -6.66 7.41 0.99
C PHE A 65 -7.01 8.51 2.00
N GLU A 66 -6.04 9.37 2.33
CA GLU A 66 -6.26 10.50 3.25
C GLU A 66 -7.30 11.48 2.71
N ASN A 67 -7.28 11.77 1.40
CA ASN A 67 -8.28 12.63 0.77
C ASN A 67 -9.68 11.98 0.73
N LEU A 68 -9.76 10.69 0.41
CA LEU A 68 -11.03 9.96 0.35
C LEU A 68 -11.69 9.88 1.73
N PHE A 69 -10.90 9.75 2.78
CA PHE A 69 -11.37 9.62 4.16
C PHE A 69 -10.92 10.77 5.06
N ALA A 70 -11.01 12.00 4.56
CA ALA A 70 -10.49 13.21 5.22
C ALA A 70 -11.09 13.48 6.62
N LYS A 71 -12.31 13.01 6.88
CA LYS A 71 -13.02 13.23 8.17
C LYS A 71 -12.98 12.05 9.14
N ARG A 72 -12.37 10.92 8.76
CA ARG A 72 -12.38 9.69 9.59
C ARG A 72 -11.71 9.87 10.96
N ASN A 73 -10.80 10.82 11.06
CA ASN A 73 -10.05 11.15 12.27
C ASN A 73 -10.50 12.46 12.92
N SER A 74 -11.66 13.00 12.51
CA SER A 74 -12.23 14.17 13.18
C SER A 74 -12.69 13.82 14.60
N PRO A 75 -12.76 14.77 15.55
CA PRO A 75 -13.15 14.48 16.94
C PRO A 75 -14.56 13.88 17.10
N VAL A 76 -15.42 14.05 16.10
CA VAL A 76 -16.78 13.49 16.09
C VAL A 76 -16.81 12.04 15.64
N ALA A 77 -15.73 11.52 15.05
CA ALA A 77 -15.67 10.13 14.60
C ALA A 77 -15.45 9.18 15.79
N HIS A 78 -16.10 8.03 15.76
CA HIS A 78 -15.99 7.05 16.85
C HIS A 78 -14.69 6.21 16.80
N ALA A 79 -13.96 6.24 15.68
CA ALA A 79 -12.80 5.39 15.42
C ALA A 79 -11.56 6.22 15.04
N VAL A 80 -11.32 7.33 15.74
CA VAL A 80 -10.19 8.23 15.49
C VAL A 80 -8.87 7.46 15.57
N GLY A 81 -8.07 7.54 14.51
CA GLY A 81 -6.76 6.91 14.41
C GLY A 81 -6.77 5.40 14.18
N PHE A 82 -7.96 4.76 14.12
CA PHE A 82 -8.07 3.31 13.94
C PHE A 82 -7.80 2.87 12.50
N TRP A 83 -8.32 3.62 11.52
CA TRP A 83 -8.15 3.29 10.11
C TRP A 83 -6.96 4.05 9.52
N ASP A 84 -5.94 3.32 9.05
CA ASP A 84 -4.80 3.91 8.37
C ASP A 84 -4.45 3.18 7.07
N TYR A 85 -3.80 3.90 6.16
CA TYR A 85 -3.45 3.39 4.84
C TYR A 85 -2.55 2.15 4.89
N ARG A 86 -1.57 2.13 5.81
CA ARG A 86 -0.62 1.02 5.91
C ARG A 86 -1.34 -0.24 6.37
N SER A 87 -2.26 -0.13 7.33
CA SER A 87 -3.10 -1.25 7.76
C SER A 87 -3.98 -1.76 6.61
N PHE A 88 -4.58 -0.87 5.81
CA PHE A 88 -5.35 -1.27 4.63
C PHE A 88 -4.50 -2.04 3.61
N ILE A 89 -3.34 -1.53 3.20
CA ILE A 89 -2.46 -2.22 2.23
C ILE A 89 -1.94 -3.54 2.79
N THR A 90 -1.57 -3.59 4.08
CA THR A 90 -1.10 -4.82 4.73
C THR A 90 -2.17 -5.90 4.74
N ALA A 91 -3.43 -5.53 5.03
CA ALA A 91 -4.55 -6.46 4.96
C ALA A 91 -4.85 -6.88 3.52
N ALA A 92 -4.83 -5.94 2.58
CA ALA A 92 -5.07 -6.21 1.17
C ALA A 92 -4.04 -7.17 0.56
N ALA A 93 -2.77 -7.08 0.97
CA ALA A 93 -1.69 -7.94 0.49
C ALA A 93 -1.97 -9.44 0.68
N LEU A 94 -2.80 -9.83 1.66
CA LEU A 94 -3.23 -11.21 1.87
C LEU A 94 -4.18 -11.71 0.77
N TYR A 95 -4.92 -10.80 0.12
CA TYR A 95 -5.97 -11.11 -0.84
C TYR A 95 -5.64 -10.65 -2.26
N GLN A 96 -4.64 -9.79 -2.46
CA GLN A 96 -4.15 -9.42 -3.79
C GLN A 96 -3.71 -10.64 -4.63
N PRO A 97 -3.01 -11.66 -4.09
CA PRO A 97 -2.72 -12.89 -4.84
C PRO A 97 -3.97 -13.67 -5.26
N ASN A 98 -5.13 -13.37 -4.66
CA ASN A 98 -6.42 -14.00 -4.95
C ASN A 98 -7.32 -13.11 -5.83
N GLY A 99 -6.85 -11.94 -6.25
CA GLY A 99 -7.54 -11.08 -7.21
C GLY A 99 -8.07 -9.75 -6.65
N PHE A 100 -8.01 -9.52 -5.33
CA PHE A 100 -8.49 -8.25 -4.75
C PHE A 100 -7.66 -7.08 -5.26
N GLY A 101 -8.29 -6.15 -6.00
CA GLY A 101 -7.63 -4.96 -6.56
C GLY A 101 -6.59 -5.25 -7.64
N THR A 102 -6.48 -6.48 -8.11
CA THR A 102 -5.46 -6.93 -9.09
C THR A 102 -6.09 -7.64 -10.30
N THR A 103 -7.43 -7.79 -10.31
CA THR A 103 -8.18 -8.44 -11.39
C THR A 103 -8.55 -7.44 -12.49
N GLY A 104 -8.33 -7.84 -13.75
CA GLY A 104 -8.77 -7.06 -14.91
C GLY A 104 -7.92 -5.83 -15.25
N GLY A 105 -6.71 -5.73 -14.67
CA GLY A 105 -5.79 -4.61 -14.88
C GLY A 105 -6.14 -3.36 -14.04
N THR A 106 -5.35 -2.31 -14.18
CA THR A 106 -5.35 -1.14 -13.28
C THR A 106 -6.71 -0.46 -13.16
N THR A 107 -7.39 -0.17 -14.27
CA THR A 107 -8.72 0.48 -14.25
C THR A 107 -9.78 -0.38 -13.57
N SER A 108 -9.71 -1.70 -13.72
CA SER A 108 -10.64 -2.63 -13.07
C SER A 108 -10.35 -2.72 -11.56
N GLY A 109 -9.07 -2.82 -11.18
CA GLY A 109 -8.64 -2.77 -9.78
C GLY A 109 -9.06 -1.48 -9.08
N GLN A 110 -8.88 -0.32 -9.72
CA GLN A 110 -9.35 0.97 -9.21
C GLN A 110 -10.87 0.98 -8.95
N LYS A 111 -11.66 0.44 -9.89
CA LYS A 111 -13.12 0.34 -9.73
C LYS A 111 -13.49 -0.60 -8.59
N GLU A 112 -12.81 -1.74 -8.46
CA GLU A 112 -13.03 -2.71 -7.39
C GLU A 112 -12.72 -2.09 -6.01
N VAL A 113 -11.56 -1.45 -5.87
CA VAL A 113 -11.15 -0.78 -4.62
C VAL A 113 -12.11 0.37 -4.29
N ALA A 114 -12.53 1.17 -5.27
CA ALA A 114 -13.51 2.24 -5.06
C ALA A 114 -14.87 1.68 -4.59
N ALA A 115 -15.34 0.59 -5.20
CA ALA A 115 -16.59 -0.05 -4.81
C ALA A 115 -16.51 -0.65 -3.40
N PHE A 116 -15.41 -1.33 -3.07
CA PHE A 116 -15.17 -1.87 -1.72
C PHE A 116 -15.14 -0.76 -0.66
N LEU A 117 -14.33 0.27 -0.88
CA LEU A 117 -14.19 1.39 0.04
C LEU A 117 -15.47 2.21 0.18
N GLY A 118 -16.23 2.39 -0.90
CA GLY A 118 -17.54 3.04 -0.86
C GLY A 118 -18.56 2.24 -0.05
N HIS A 119 -18.60 0.92 -0.23
CA HIS A 119 -19.48 0.05 0.55
C HIS A 119 -19.13 0.09 2.04
N VAL A 120 -17.87 -0.15 2.40
CA VAL A 120 -17.41 -0.09 3.80
C VAL A 120 -17.65 1.30 4.40
N GLY A 121 -17.32 2.36 3.66
CA GLY A 121 -17.53 3.74 4.09
C GLY A 121 -18.99 4.06 4.41
N SER A 122 -19.95 3.52 3.64
CA SER A 122 -21.38 3.66 3.93
C SER A 122 -21.85 2.94 5.20
N LYS A 123 -21.11 1.92 5.65
CA LYS A 123 -21.42 1.17 6.89
C LYS A 123 -20.78 1.79 8.12
N THR A 124 -19.79 2.66 7.92
CA THR A 124 -19.02 3.32 8.99
C THR A 124 -19.16 4.84 8.95
N SER A 125 -20.08 5.38 8.14
CA SER A 125 -20.37 6.80 8.11
C SER A 125 -21.02 7.23 9.42
N CYS A 126 -20.64 8.41 9.90
CA CYS A 126 -21.35 9.06 11.01
C CYS A 126 -22.69 9.58 10.50
N GLU A 127 -23.76 9.40 11.28
CA GLU A 127 -25.07 10.00 11.05
C GLU A 127 -25.14 11.41 11.64
#